data_AF-A0A9P1AHX7-F1
#
_entry.id   AF-A0A9P1AHX7-F1
#
_cell.length_a   1.000
_cell.length_b   1.000
_cell.length_c   1.000
_cell.angle_alpha   90.00
_cell.angle_beta   90.00
_cell.angle_gamma   90.00
#
_symmetry.space_group_name_H-M   'P 1'
#
loop_
_entity.id
_entity.type
_entity.pdbx_description
1 polymer ?
#
loop_
_entity_poly.entity_id
_entity_poly.type
_entity_poly.pdbx_seq_one_letter_code
_entity_poly.pdbx_strand_id
1 'polypeptide(L)'
;MEDVANTLAMSQSVMEKMQKLEISKKYDVEKFETLLRLPAREVNAFMAKEAKKTDEEKMTEEDRRVKKSREEKKERAARTLQKYFRKIRVRKEKDAYRTRITKISAKRRVALLEQIRQKMGEQQPVRRFGGYQVVRAVELHRARQHMHGNWLAKLSVDVNFHEMNLSRPNSPTHPIAHSIPLLIRKSAELKHEKKMKEIERATMDIYCGLGPQKNS
;
A
#
# COMPACT_ATOMS: atom_id res chain seq x y z
N MET A 1 -19.57 -13.87 -18.55
CA MET A 1 -18.41 -13.52 -17.67
C MET A 1 -17.51 -14.72 -17.44
N GLU A 2 -18.07 -15.92 -17.26
CA GLU A 2 -17.31 -17.18 -17.14
C GLU A 2 -16.51 -17.53 -18.41
N ASP A 3 -17.07 -17.33 -19.61
CA ASP A 3 -16.36 -17.63 -20.87
C ASP A 3 -15.11 -16.77 -21.09
N VAL A 4 -15.16 -15.50 -20.67
CA VAL A 4 -14.03 -14.57 -20.75
C VAL A 4 -12.94 -14.95 -19.74
N ALA A 5 -13.33 -15.41 -18.55
CA ALA A 5 -12.37 -15.90 -17.55
C ALA A 5 -11.70 -17.21 -18.00
N ASN A 6 -12.47 -18.13 -18.59
CA ASN A 6 -11.97 -19.40 -19.10
C ASN A 6 -11.03 -19.22 -20.29
N THR A 7 -11.36 -18.35 -21.24
CA THR A 7 -10.48 -18.03 -22.38
C THR A 7 -9.17 -17.37 -21.93
N LEU A 8 -9.22 -16.48 -20.93
CA LEU A 8 -8.02 -15.89 -20.33
C LEU A 8 -7.16 -16.94 -19.61
N ALA A 9 -7.77 -17.84 -18.83
CA ALA A 9 -7.06 -18.92 -18.15
C ALA A 9 -6.39 -19.88 -19.15
N MET A 10 -7.09 -20.24 -20.23
CA MET A 10 -6.54 -21.06 -21.30
C MET A 10 -5.36 -20.36 -21.99
N SER A 11 -5.50 -19.08 -22.33
CA SER A 11 -4.41 -18.29 -22.93
C SER A 11 -3.18 -18.22 -22.04
N GLN A 12 -3.37 -18.10 -20.72
CA GLN A 12 -2.29 -18.07 -19.75
C GLN A 12 -1.57 -19.42 -19.69
N SER A 13 -2.32 -20.52 -19.69
CA SER A 13 -1.74 -21.87 -19.72
C SER A 13 -0.92 -22.13 -21.00
N VAL A 14 -1.38 -21.63 -22.15
CA VAL A 14 -0.68 -21.76 -23.43
C VAL A 14 0.61 -20.94 -23.41
N MET A 15 0.57 -19.70 -22.92
CA MET A 15 1.76 -18.87 -22.77
C MET A 15 2.81 -19.50 -21.84
N GLU A 16 2.38 -20.11 -20.74
CA GLU A 16 3.29 -20.79 -19.81
C GLU A 16 3.91 -22.04 -20.44
N LYS A 17 3.15 -22.82 -21.21
CA LYS A 17 3.67 -23.97 -21.97
C LYS A 17 4.66 -23.55 -23.04
N MET A 18 4.37 -22.50 -23.81
CA MET A 18 5.29 -21.96 -24.83
C MET A 18 6.61 -21.50 -24.22
N GLN A 19 6.57 -20.84 -23.07
CA GLN A 19 7.79 -20.40 -22.36
C GLN A 19 8.65 -21.59 -21.91
N LYS A 20 8.03 -22.65 -21.38
CA LYS A 20 8.77 -23.87 -21.02
C LYS A 20 9.44 -24.51 -22.23
N LEU A 21 8.76 -24.52 -23.38
CA LEU A 21 9.33 -25.03 -24.63
C LEU A 21 10.49 -24.18 -25.14
N GLU A 22 10.39 -22.85 -25.06
CA GLU A 22 11.47 -21.94 -25.44
C GLU A 22 12.72 -22.16 -24.58
N ILE A 23 12.56 -22.28 -23.26
CA ILE A 23 13.64 -22.53 -22.32
C ILE A 23 14.26 -23.90 -22.58
N SER A 24 13.44 -24.95 -22.76
CA SER A 24 13.93 -26.30 -23.08
C SER A 24 14.73 -26.29 -24.37
N LYS A 25 14.25 -25.61 -25.41
CA LYS A 25 14.92 -25.55 -26.71
C LYS A 25 16.27 -24.84 -26.63
N LYS A 26 16.36 -23.71 -25.92
CA LYS A 26 17.63 -23.00 -25.70
C LYS A 26 18.65 -23.90 -24.98
N TYR A 27 18.22 -24.54 -23.90
CA TYR A 27 19.05 -25.44 -23.14
C TYR A 27 19.53 -26.64 -23.97
N ASP A 28 18.66 -27.23 -24.79
CA ASP A 28 19.04 -28.33 -25.68
C ASP A 28 20.11 -27.89 -26.68
N VAL A 29 20.00 -26.68 -27.25
CA VAL A 29 21.03 -26.11 -28.14
C VAL A 29 22.38 -25.96 -27.41
N GLU A 30 22.39 -25.36 -26.22
CA GLU A 30 23.62 -25.22 -25.42
C GLU A 30 24.24 -26.58 -25.05
N LYS A 31 23.39 -27.55 -24.73
CA LYS A 31 23.81 -28.94 -24.46
C LYS A 31 24.47 -29.56 -25.68
N PHE A 32 23.90 -29.40 -26.88
CA PHE A 32 24.50 -29.91 -28.12
C PHE A 32 25.81 -29.21 -28.46
N GLU A 33 25.89 -27.90 -28.30
CA GLU A 33 27.14 -27.15 -28.51
C GLU A 33 28.25 -27.61 -27.55
N THR A 34 27.90 -27.91 -26.31
CA THR A 34 28.84 -28.43 -25.31
C THR A 34 29.29 -29.85 -25.64
N LEU A 35 28.38 -30.71 -26.08
CA LEU A 35 28.70 -32.08 -26.53
C LEU A 35 29.70 -32.10 -27.69
N LEU A 36 29.56 -31.18 -28.65
CA LEU A 36 30.46 -31.09 -29.80
C LEU A 36 31.89 -30.65 -29.42
N ARG A 37 32.06 -29.97 -28.29
CA ARG A 37 33.36 -29.49 -27.79
C ARG A 37 34.05 -30.47 -26.85
N LEU A 38 33.35 -31.50 -26.38
CA LEU A 38 33.88 -32.48 -25.42
C LEU A 38 34.64 -33.61 -26.11
N PRO A 39 35.72 -34.13 -25.50
CA PRO A 39 36.38 -35.33 -26.00
C PRO A 39 35.44 -36.54 -25.86
N ALA A 40 35.46 -37.45 -26.84
CA ALA A 40 34.53 -38.58 -26.95
C ALA A 40 34.46 -39.47 -25.69
N ARG A 41 35.54 -39.53 -24.89
CA ARG A 41 35.61 -40.28 -23.63
C ARG A 41 34.76 -39.67 -22.51
N GLU A 42 34.52 -38.37 -22.55
CA GLU A 42 33.81 -37.62 -21.51
C GLU A 42 32.33 -37.40 -21.82
N VAL A 43 31.91 -37.65 -23.07
CA VAL A 43 30.53 -37.50 -23.54
C VAL A 43 29.54 -38.32 -22.71
N ASN A 44 29.86 -39.58 -22.41
CA ASN A 44 28.98 -40.45 -21.61
C ASN A 44 28.85 -39.97 -20.17
N ALA A 45 29.94 -39.46 -19.57
CA ALA A 45 29.93 -38.91 -18.22
C ALA A 45 29.15 -37.58 -18.15
N PHE A 46 29.27 -36.74 -19.18
CA PHE A 46 28.50 -35.51 -19.31
C PHE A 46 27.00 -35.79 -19.47
N MET A 47 26.61 -36.71 -20.35
CA MET A 47 25.21 -37.10 -20.55
C MET A 47 24.56 -37.67 -19.28
N ALA A 48 25.29 -38.46 -18.50
CA ALA A 48 24.81 -38.99 -17.22
C ALA A 48 24.59 -37.89 -16.15
N LYS A 49 25.36 -36.80 -16.21
CA LYS A 49 25.18 -35.62 -15.34
C LYS A 49 24.01 -34.76 -15.79
N GLU A 50 23.89 -34.49 -17.09
CA GLU A 50 22.79 -33.69 -17.65
C GLU A 50 21.42 -34.37 -17.47
N ALA A 51 21.36 -35.71 -17.49
CA ALA A 51 20.12 -36.46 -17.25
C ALA A 51 19.55 -36.29 -15.83
N LYS A 52 20.38 -35.89 -14.86
CA LYS A 52 19.97 -35.70 -13.45
C LYS A 52 19.56 -34.26 -13.13
N LYS A 53 19.73 -33.31 -14.06
CA LYS A 53 19.44 -31.89 -13.81
C LYS A 53 17.94 -31.60 -13.79
N THR A 54 17.54 -30.79 -12.83
CA THR A 54 16.16 -30.31 -12.66
C THR A 54 15.83 -29.18 -13.65
N ASP A 55 14.55 -28.95 -13.94
CA ASP A 55 14.13 -27.92 -14.90
C ASP A 55 14.52 -26.49 -14.49
N GLU A 56 14.74 -26.25 -13.19
CA GLU A 56 15.24 -24.96 -12.69
C GLU A 56 16.73 -24.75 -12.97
N GLU A 57 17.51 -25.84 -13.03
CA GLU A 57 18.93 -25.84 -13.39
C GLU A 57 19.15 -25.74 -14.90
N LYS A 58 18.13 -26.10 -15.70
CA LYS A 58 18.11 -25.91 -17.15
C LYS A 58 17.82 -24.46 -17.56
N MET A 59 17.34 -23.62 -16.63
CA MET A 59 17.07 -22.22 -16.92
C MET A 59 18.36 -21.40 -16.89
N THR A 60 18.65 -20.76 -18.01
CA THR A 60 19.71 -19.76 -18.16
C THR A 60 19.50 -18.56 -17.22
N GLU A 61 20.57 -17.86 -16.85
CA GLU A 61 20.50 -16.70 -15.95
C GLU A 61 19.59 -15.59 -16.50
N GLU A 62 19.58 -15.42 -17.82
CA GLU A 62 18.70 -14.48 -18.51
C GLU A 62 17.23 -14.86 -18.38
N ASP A 63 16.88 -16.14 -18.53
CA ASP A 63 15.50 -16.61 -18.37
C ASP A 63 15.02 -16.46 -16.91
N ARG A 64 15.91 -16.66 -15.92
CA ARG A 64 15.63 -16.37 -14.51
C ARG A 64 15.33 -14.88 -14.28
N ARG A 65 16.10 -13.98 -14.91
CA ARG A 65 15.86 -12.52 -14.84
C ARG A 65 14.53 -12.14 -15.48
N VAL A 66 14.20 -12.72 -16.64
CA VAL A 66 12.92 -12.48 -17.34
C VAL A 66 11.74 -12.96 -16.49
N LYS A 67 11.84 -14.15 -15.88
CA LYS A 67 10.80 -14.68 -14.97
C LYS A 67 10.56 -13.74 -13.79
N LYS A 68 11.63 -13.32 -13.12
CA LYS A 68 11.55 -12.37 -11.99
C LYS A 68 10.90 -11.04 -12.39
N SER A 69 11.30 -10.46 -13.53
CA SER A 69 10.70 -9.21 -14.03
C SER A 69 9.20 -9.35 -14.31
N ARG A 70 8.76 -10.50 -14.84
CA ARG A 70 7.34 -10.78 -15.08
C ARG A 70 6.56 -10.90 -13.77
N GLU A 71 7.12 -11.59 -12.77
CA GLU A 71 6.51 -11.73 -11.44
C GLU A 71 6.35 -10.36 -10.76
N GLU A 72 7.38 -9.52 -10.80
CA GLU A 72 7.33 -8.16 -10.25
C GLU A 72 6.26 -7.30 -10.94
N LYS A 73 6.12 -7.41 -12.26
CA LYS A 73 5.06 -6.71 -13.02
C LYS A 73 3.66 -7.20 -12.62
N LYS A 74 3.47 -8.53 -12.49
CA LYS A 74 2.22 -9.12 -12.02
C LYS A 74 1.87 -8.64 -10.61
N GLU A 75 2.84 -8.63 -9.71
CA GLU A 75 2.64 -8.18 -8.33
C GLU A 75 2.29 -6.68 -8.27
N ARG A 76 2.98 -5.83 -9.03
CA ARG A 76 2.67 -4.40 -9.13
C ARG A 76 1.26 -4.15 -9.67
N ALA A 77 0.84 -4.90 -10.69
CA ALA A 77 -0.52 -4.83 -11.22
C ALA A 77 -1.55 -5.25 -10.16
N ALA A 78 -1.32 -6.37 -9.47
CA ALA A 78 -2.19 -6.84 -8.39
C ALA A 78 -2.32 -5.82 -7.26
N ARG A 79 -1.21 -5.22 -6.79
CA ARG A 79 -1.21 -4.16 -5.77
C ARG A 79 -2.02 -2.94 -6.21
N THR A 80 -1.95 -2.58 -7.49
CA THR A 80 -2.71 -1.45 -8.06
C THR A 80 -4.20 -1.72 -8.05
N LEU A 81 -4.61 -2.92 -8.49
CA LEU A 81 -6.02 -3.35 -8.45
C LEU A 81 -6.55 -3.41 -7.02
N GLN A 82 -5.79 -4.01 -6.09
CA GLN A 82 -6.17 -4.07 -4.68
C GLN A 82 -6.37 -2.67 -4.08
N LYS A 83 -5.48 -1.72 -4.40
CA LYS A 83 -5.62 -0.32 -3.96
C LYS A 83 -6.88 0.33 -4.51
N TYR A 84 -7.22 0.06 -5.77
CA TYR A 84 -8.44 0.56 -6.40
C TYR A 84 -9.70 0.00 -5.73
N PHE A 85 -9.79 -1.31 -5.53
CA PHE A 85 -10.93 -1.93 -4.84
C PHE A 85 -11.07 -1.47 -3.40
N ARG A 86 -9.96 -1.31 -2.66
CA ARG A 86 -9.98 -0.73 -1.30
C ARG A 86 -10.56 0.68 -1.31
N LYS A 87 -10.18 1.52 -2.29
CA LYS A 87 -10.70 2.88 -2.43
C LYS A 87 -12.22 2.88 -2.70
N ILE A 88 -12.69 1.99 -3.57
CA ILE A 88 -14.13 1.83 -3.85
C ILE A 88 -14.88 1.42 -2.58
N ARG A 89 -14.38 0.43 -1.84
CA ARG A 89 -15.02 -0.05 -0.62
C ARG A 89 -15.17 1.07 0.42
N VAL A 90 -14.09 1.78 0.71
CA VAL A 90 -14.09 2.91 1.66
C VAL A 90 -15.03 4.03 1.19
N ARG A 91 -15.10 4.29 -0.12
CA ARG A 91 -16.04 5.28 -0.67
C ARG A 91 -17.49 4.87 -0.42
N LYS A 92 -17.85 3.61 -0.71
CA LYS A 92 -19.20 3.08 -0.45
C LYS A 92 -19.58 3.17 1.03
N GLU A 93 -18.66 2.82 1.93
CA GLU A 93 -18.87 2.95 3.38
C GLU A 93 -19.12 4.40 3.77
N LYS A 94 -18.28 5.34 3.30
CA LYS A 94 -18.46 6.78 3.53
C LYS A 94 -19.79 7.29 3.01
N ASP A 95 -20.21 6.89 1.82
CA ASP A 95 -21.48 7.29 1.22
C ASP A 95 -22.66 6.74 2.03
N ALA A 96 -22.57 5.51 2.55
CA ALA A 96 -23.58 4.92 3.43
C ALA A 96 -23.68 5.67 4.77
N TYR A 97 -22.56 6.07 5.38
CA TYR A 97 -22.56 6.90 6.58
C TYR A 97 -23.12 8.30 6.30
N ARG A 98 -22.71 8.92 5.18
CA ARG A 98 -23.20 10.23 4.77
C ARG A 98 -24.71 10.20 4.62
N THR A 99 -25.24 9.22 3.90
CA THR A 99 -26.69 9.04 3.69
C THR A 99 -27.44 8.88 5.01
N ARG A 100 -26.90 8.10 5.95
CA ARG A 100 -27.46 7.95 7.31
C ARG A 100 -27.48 9.27 8.08
N ILE A 101 -26.38 10.02 8.05
CA ILE A 101 -26.28 11.31 8.75
C ILE A 101 -27.24 12.32 8.10
N THR A 102 -27.26 12.43 6.78
CA THR A 102 -28.05 13.43 6.06
C THR A 102 -29.54 13.09 5.99
N LYS A 103 -29.98 11.90 6.43
CA LYS A 103 -31.39 11.51 6.49
C LYS A 103 -32.24 12.49 7.31
N ILE A 104 -31.66 13.07 8.36
CA ILE A 104 -32.31 14.12 9.16
C ILE A 104 -31.65 15.45 8.82
N SER A 105 -32.46 16.42 8.38
CA SER A 105 -31.98 17.78 8.09
C SER A 105 -31.32 18.39 9.32
N ALA A 106 -30.29 19.22 9.11
CA ALA A 106 -29.55 19.84 10.23
C ALA A 106 -30.48 20.62 11.17
N LYS A 107 -31.47 21.34 10.62
CA LYS A 107 -32.49 22.07 11.40
C LYS A 107 -33.32 21.11 12.28
N ARG A 108 -33.78 19.99 11.73
CA ARG A 108 -34.56 18.99 12.50
C ARG A 108 -33.70 18.29 13.54
N ARG A 109 -32.42 18.07 13.26
CA ARG A 109 -31.47 17.47 14.21
C ARG A 109 -31.24 18.35 15.43
N VAL A 110 -31.08 19.67 15.24
CA VAL A 110 -30.97 20.63 16.35
C VAL A 110 -32.26 20.66 17.17
N ALA A 111 -33.42 20.70 16.51
CA ALA A 111 -34.72 20.68 17.21
C ALA A 111 -34.93 19.40 18.04
N LEU A 112 -34.54 18.23 17.54
CA LEU A 112 -34.60 16.96 18.28
C LEU A 112 -33.65 16.94 19.48
N LEU A 113 -32.43 17.47 19.33
CA LEU A 113 -31.48 17.60 20.44
C LEU A 113 -32.03 18.55 21.52
N GLU A 114 -32.70 19.62 21.13
CA GLU A 114 -33.32 20.57 22.04
C GLU A 114 -34.51 19.94 22.80
N GLN A 115 -35.32 19.11 22.13
CA GLN A 115 -36.38 18.32 22.76
C GLN A 115 -35.86 17.28 23.75
N ILE A 116 -34.78 16.56 23.40
CA ILE A 116 -34.13 15.60 24.31
C ILE A 116 -33.58 16.34 25.52
N ARG A 117 -32.95 17.49 25.31
CA ARG A 117 -32.39 18.32 26.39
C ARG A 117 -33.46 18.85 27.36
N GLN A 118 -34.61 19.30 26.84
CA GLN A 118 -35.76 19.68 27.67
C GLN A 118 -36.27 18.52 28.52
N LYS A 119 -36.24 17.28 27.99
CA LYS A 119 -36.60 16.07 28.76
C LYS A 119 -35.54 15.66 29.78
N MET A 120 -34.27 16.03 29.58
CA MET A 120 -33.15 15.73 30.47
C MET A 120 -32.91 16.80 31.55
N GLY A 121 -33.67 17.90 31.56
CA GLY A 121 -33.60 18.93 32.61
C GLY A 121 -32.40 19.89 32.53
N GLU A 122 -31.61 19.85 31.45
CA GLU A 122 -30.41 20.70 31.32
C GLU A 122 -30.76 22.14 30.87
N GLN A 123 -30.49 23.14 31.72
CA GLN A 123 -30.87 24.54 31.49
C GLN A 123 -30.00 25.33 30.48
N GLN A 124 -28.84 24.82 30.03
CA GLN A 124 -27.94 25.60 29.16
C GLN A 124 -28.30 25.52 27.66
N PRO A 125 -28.64 26.63 26.98
CA PRO A 125 -29.06 26.63 25.57
C PRO A 125 -28.07 25.85 24.68
N VAL A 126 -28.58 25.04 23.74
CA VAL A 126 -27.73 24.39 22.73
C VAL A 126 -27.15 25.49 21.86
N ARG A 127 -26.00 26.01 22.27
CA ARG A 127 -25.27 26.99 21.47
C ARG A 127 -24.94 26.31 20.15
N ARG A 128 -25.32 26.94 19.05
CA ARG A 128 -24.67 26.66 17.76
C ARG A 128 -23.19 26.96 18.00
N PHE A 129 -22.40 25.92 18.26
CA PHE A 129 -20.96 26.09 18.24
C PHE A 129 -20.64 26.63 16.86
N GLY A 130 -20.20 27.89 16.79
CA GLY A 130 -19.72 28.46 15.54
C GLY A 130 -18.65 27.52 14.99
N GLY A 131 -18.57 27.31 13.67
CA GLY A 131 -17.61 26.37 13.09
C GLY A 131 -16.20 26.52 13.67
N TYR A 132 -15.81 27.75 14.01
CA TYR A 132 -14.58 28.10 14.73
C TYR A 132 -14.37 27.39 16.08
N GLN A 133 -15.39 27.23 16.92
CA GLN A 133 -15.28 26.54 18.21
C GLN A 133 -15.09 25.04 18.05
N VAL A 134 -15.74 24.44 17.05
CA VAL A 134 -15.56 23.02 16.69
C VAL A 134 -14.18 22.80 16.11
N VAL A 135 -13.73 23.68 15.20
CA VAL A 135 -12.36 23.68 14.66
C VAL A 135 -11.34 23.77 15.78
N ARG A 136 -11.51 24.72 16.70
CA ARG A 136 -10.58 24.90 17.83
C ARG A 136 -10.57 23.68 18.76
N ALA A 137 -11.71 23.05 19.01
CA ALA A 137 -11.78 21.82 19.81
C ALA A 137 -11.10 20.64 19.10
N VAL A 138 -11.27 20.51 17.79
CA VAL A 138 -10.59 19.49 16.96
C VAL A 138 -9.08 19.74 16.89
N GLU A 139 -8.66 21.00 16.74
CA GLU A 139 -7.25 21.40 16.76
C GLU A 139 -6.60 21.15 18.11
N LEU A 140 -7.28 21.47 19.22
CA LEU A 140 -6.81 21.16 20.58
C LEU A 140 -6.71 19.65 20.81
N HIS A 141 -7.67 18.87 20.32
CA HIS A 141 -7.61 17.41 20.39
C HIS A 141 -6.43 16.86 19.55
N ARG A 142 -6.20 17.38 18.35
CA ARG A 142 -5.06 17.02 17.50
C ARG A 142 -3.73 17.38 18.12
N ALA A 143 -3.59 18.58 18.68
CA ALA A 143 -2.39 18.98 19.39
C ALA A 143 -2.10 18.03 20.56
N ARG A 144 -3.14 17.62 21.29
CA ARG A 144 -3.02 16.65 22.39
C ARG A 144 -2.60 15.26 21.90
N GLN A 145 -3.15 14.78 20.79
CA GLN A 145 -2.76 13.50 20.16
C GLN A 145 -1.33 13.54 19.59
N HIS A 146 -0.92 14.65 18.97
CA HIS A 146 0.45 14.85 18.49
C HIS A 146 1.46 14.87 19.64
N MET A 147 1.12 15.52 20.76
CA MET A 147 1.95 15.52 21.96
C MET A 147 2.08 14.10 22.55
N HIS A 148 1.00 13.32 22.57
CA HIS A 148 1.04 11.92 23.00
C HIS A 148 1.88 11.04 22.05
N GLY A 149 1.76 11.23 20.74
CA GLY A 149 2.60 10.55 19.75
C GLY A 149 4.08 10.92 19.88
N ASN A 150 4.39 12.20 20.14
CA ASN A 150 5.76 12.67 20.36
C ASN A 150 6.35 12.15 21.68
N TRP A 151 5.56 12.02 22.74
CA TRP A 151 5.99 11.41 24.01
C TRP A 151 6.38 9.94 23.83
N LEU A 152 5.54 9.16 23.13
CA LEU A 152 5.82 7.75 22.80
C LEU A 152 7.02 7.63 21.85
N ALA A 153 7.13 8.53 20.87
CA ALA A 153 8.29 8.58 19.98
C ALA A 153 9.58 8.93 20.73
N LYS A 154 9.54 9.86 21.68
CA LYS A 154 10.70 10.24 22.51
C LYS A 154 11.16 9.10 23.41
N LEU A 155 10.23 8.38 24.04
CA LEU A 155 10.51 7.12 24.75
C LEU A 155 11.15 6.06 23.84
N SER A 156 10.66 5.91 22.60
CA SER A 156 11.25 4.97 21.65
C SER A 156 12.64 5.37 21.16
N VAL A 157 12.95 6.68 21.13
CA VAL A 157 14.28 7.18 20.78
C VAL A 157 15.25 6.96 21.94
N ASP A 158 14.84 7.16 23.19
CA ASP A 158 15.69 6.94 24.37
C ASP A 158 16.05 5.45 24.58
N VAL A 159 15.10 4.54 24.31
CA VAL A 159 15.34 3.07 24.34
C VAL A 159 16.29 2.66 23.21
N ASN A 160 16.10 3.19 22.00
CA ASN A 160 17.03 2.94 20.88
C ASN A 160 18.42 3.57 21.11
N PHE A 161 18.53 4.68 21.84
CA PHE A 161 19.82 5.33 22.12
C PHE A 161 20.74 4.46 22.99
N HIS A 162 20.19 3.66 23.91
CA HIS A 162 20.95 2.71 24.71
C HIS A 162 21.43 1.50 23.90
N GLU A 163 20.66 1.04 22.91
CA GLU A 163 21.09 -0.03 21.99
C GLU A 163 22.14 0.45 20.96
N MET A 164 22.10 1.72 20.59
CA MET A 164 22.96 2.31 19.54
C MET A 164 24.43 2.50 19.95
N ASN A 165 24.73 2.61 21.26
CA ASN A 165 26.11 2.81 21.75
C ASN A 165 26.94 1.52 21.83
N LEU A 166 26.38 0.35 21.50
CA LEU A 166 27.04 -0.96 21.59
C LEU A 166 27.52 -1.53 20.24
N SER A 167 27.26 -0.86 19.11
CA SER A 167 27.52 -1.44 17.78
C SER A 167 28.66 -0.75 17.01
N ARG A 168 29.54 -1.57 16.41
CA ARG A 168 30.77 -1.14 15.70
C ARG A 168 30.48 -0.53 14.31
N PRO A 169 31.40 0.30 13.77
CA PRO A 169 31.17 1.15 12.58
C PRO A 169 30.73 0.47 11.27
N ASN A 170 30.96 -0.84 11.13
CA ASN A 170 30.65 -1.60 9.92
C ASN A 170 29.55 -2.67 10.10
N SER A 171 28.78 -2.59 11.19
CA SER A 171 27.65 -3.49 11.41
C SER A 171 26.41 -3.07 10.58
N PRO A 172 25.55 -4.00 10.14
CA PRO A 172 24.29 -3.68 9.43
C PRO A 172 23.34 -2.76 10.22
N THR A 173 23.58 -2.60 11.52
CA THR A 173 22.89 -1.73 12.48
C THR A 173 23.41 -0.29 12.51
N HIS A 174 24.43 0.06 11.71
CA HIS A 174 25.05 1.40 11.72
C HIS A 174 24.11 2.50 11.16
N PRO A 175 24.09 3.73 11.74
CA PRO A 175 23.11 4.79 11.44
C PRO A 175 22.98 5.19 9.96
N ILE A 176 24.07 5.08 9.18
CA ILE A 176 24.05 5.42 7.75
C ILE A 176 23.16 4.45 6.97
N ALA A 177 23.19 3.16 7.30
CA ALA A 177 22.36 2.13 6.65
C ALA A 177 20.86 2.27 7.01
N HIS A 178 20.55 2.73 8.23
CA HIS A 178 19.18 2.96 8.69
C HIS A 178 18.56 4.30 8.24
N SER A 179 19.38 5.27 7.84
CA SER A 179 18.90 6.61 7.42
C SER A 179 18.09 6.59 6.12
N ILE A 180 18.41 5.69 5.18
CA ILE A 180 17.78 5.65 3.85
C ILE A 180 16.30 5.23 3.94
N PRO A 181 15.92 4.15 4.66
CA PRO A 181 14.51 3.82 4.87
C PRO A 181 13.72 4.86 5.68
N LEU A 182 14.37 5.53 6.64
CA LEU A 182 13.74 6.56 7.48
C LEU A 182 13.41 7.83 6.70
N LEU A 183 14.30 8.26 5.79
CA LEU A 183 14.04 9.40 4.90
C LEU A 183 12.88 9.11 3.94
N ILE A 184 12.79 7.87 3.45
CA ILE A 184 11.67 7.43 2.60
C ILE A 184 10.35 7.41 3.40
N ARG A 185 10.37 6.93 4.65
CA ARG A 185 9.21 6.99 5.55
C ARG A 185 8.78 8.42 5.85
N LYS A 186 9.72 9.30 6.21
CA LYS A 186 9.45 10.71 6.52
C LYS A 186 8.90 11.48 5.30
N SER A 187 9.39 11.17 4.10
CA SER A 187 8.84 11.70 2.85
C SER A 187 7.41 11.20 2.57
N ALA A 188 7.13 9.92 2.87
CA ALA A 188 5.79 9.35 2.75
C ALA A 188 4.81 9.94 3.79
N GLU A 189 5.26 10.17 5.02
CA GLU A 189 4.50 10.83 6.09
C GLU A 189 4.15 12.27 5.70
N LEU A 190 5.11 13.06 5.22
CA LEU A 190 4.85 14.42 4.75
C LEU A 190 3.87 14.47 3.57
N LYS A 191 3.95 13.50 2.65
CA LYS A 191 2.98 13.37 1.54
C LYS A 191 1.59 12.97 2.04
N HIS A 192 1.51 12.11 3.05
CA HIS A 192 0.26 11.72 3.68
C HIS A 192 -0.38 12.90 4.42
N GLU A 193 0.40 13.63 5.21
CA GLU A 193 -0.04 14.81 5.97
C GLU A 193 -0.56 15.92 5.05
N LYS A 194 0.13 16.20 3.94
CA LYS A 194 -0.34 17.15 2.92
C LYS A 194 -1.69 16.75 2.33
N LYS A 195 -1.89 15.46 2.01
CA LYS A 195 -3.16 14.96 1.48
C LYS A 195 -4.28 14.97 2.52
N MET A 196 -3.97 14.70 3.78
CA MET A 196 -4.96 14.80 4.86
C MET A 196 -5.39 16.26 5.06
N LYS A 197 -4.46 17.22 5.04
CA LYS A 197 -4.76 18.65 5.08
C LYS A 197 -5.64 19.11 3.91
N GLU A 198 -5.43 18.57 2.72
CA GLU A 198 -6.23 18.88 1.52
C GLU A 198 -7.66 18.31 1.61
N ILE A 199 -7.80 17.06 2.05
CA ILE A 199 -9.11 16.43 2.30
C ILE A 199 -9.88 17.20 3.38
N GLU A 200 -9.19 17.64 4.42
CA GLU A 200 -9.79 18.35 5.54
C GLU A 200 -10.34 19.72 5.15
N ARG A 201 -9.59 20.51 4.35
CA ARG A 201 -10.10 21.76 3.76
C ARG A 201 -11.35 21.51 2.93
N ALA A 202 -11.33 20.51 2.07
CA ALA A 202 -12.50 20.16 1.25
C ALA A 202 -13.73 19.77 2.11
N THR A 203 -13.54 19.10 3.25
CA THR A 203 -14.62 18.80 4.19
C THR A 203 -15.10 20.01 5.00
N MET A 204 -14.21 20.94 5.33
CA MET A 204 -14.55 22.19 6.02
C MET A 204 -15.41 23.11 5.13
N ASP A 205 -15.08 23.20 3.84
CA ASP A 205 -15.88 23.94 2.85
C ASP A 205 -17.31 23.39 2.72
N ILE A 206 -17.46 22.05 2.77
CA ILE A 206 -18.76 21.36 2.74
C ILE A 206 -19.58 21.64 4.01
N TYR A 207 -18.94 21.75 5.18
CA TYR A 207 -19.63 21.99 6.46
C TYR A 207 -19.95 23.46 6.72
N CYS A 208 -19.14 24.38 6.20
CA CYS A 208 -19.33 25.83 6.35
C CYS A 208 -20.21 26.47 5.25
N GLY A 209 -20.60 25.72 4.21
CA GLY A 209 -21.50 26.20 3.16
C GLY A 209 -20.85 27.13 2.13
N LEU A 210 -19.52 27.28 2.15
CA LEU A 210 -18.75 27.99 1.14
C LEU A 210 -18.41 27.01 0.02
N GLY A 211 -19.40 26.67 -0.80
CA GLY A 211 -19.14 25.99 -2.08
C GLY A 211 -18.29 26.89 -2.98
N PRO A 212 -17.51 26.32 -3.92
CA PRO A 212 -16.77 27.13 -4.90
C PRO A 212 -17.75 28.05 -5.63
N GLN A 213 -17.57 29.36 -5.49
CA GLN A 213 -18.27 30.31 -6.35
C GLN A 213 -17.83 30.01 -7.77
N LYS A 214 -18.77 29.56 -8.61
CA LYS A 214 -18.58 29.57 -10.05
C LYS A 214 -18.51 31.04 -10.45
N ASN A 215 -17.32 31.48 -10.85
CA ASN A 215 -17.16 32.78 -11.49
C ASN A 215 -18.06 32.80 -12.73
N SER A 216 -19.08 33.65 -12.66
CA SER A 216 -19.87 34.16 -13.80
C SER A 216 -19.03 35.10 -14.64
#